data_AF-A1VKZ8-F1
#
_entry.id   AF-A1VKZ8-F1
#
_cell.length_a   1.000
_cell.length_b   1.000
_cell.length_c   1.000
_cell.angle_alpha   90.00
_cell.angle_beta   90.00
_cell.angle_gamma   90.00
#
_symmetry.space_group_name_H-M   'P 1'
#
loop_
_entity.id
_entity.type
_entity.pdbx_description
1 polymer ?
#
loop_
_entity_poly.entity_id
_entity_poly.type
_entity_poly.pdbx_seq_one_letter_code
_entity_poly.pdbx_strand_id
1 'polypeptide(L)'
;MNMSVSRLPWAIIGAFILFQAAGYLFDGLNYSQISQQSSPDGRKTIFEFRSFQDGKEHAPYGTTLSLSFNKSIRNPDSGYVFFAGYCAQPIAYSWQGNEKIVVNCQPSTENRIPRTQAIVMYGIAVELKTE
;
A
#
# COMPACT_ATOMS: atom_id res chain seq x y z
N MET A 1 10.79 -34.38 -48.43
CA MET A 1 10.17 -34.35 -47.09
C MET A 1 10.02 -32.89 -46.68
N ASN A 2 8.85 -32.29 -46.89
CA ASN A 2 8.60 -30.91 -46.47
C ASN A 2 8.08 -30.92 -45.04
N MET A 3 8.87 -30.39 -44.12
CA MET A 3 8.45 -30.14 -42.74
C MET A 3 7.37 -29.05 -42.75
N SER A 4 6.15 -29.46 -42.43
CA SER A 4 5.04 -28.54 -42.14
C SER A 4 5.44 -27.71 -40.91
N VAL A 5 5.81 -26.45 -41.13
CA VAL A 5 6.06 -25.50 -40.05
C VAL A 5 4.71 -25.28 -39.36
N SER A 6 4.50 -25.99 -38.25
CA SER A 6 3.32 -25.86 -37.42
C SER A 6 3.15 -24.39 -37.07
N ARG A 7 2.11 -23.76 -37.61
CA ARG A 7 1.69 -22.42 -37.23
C ARG A 7 1.44 -22.47 -35.74
N LEU A 8 2.41 -22.04 -34.93
CA LEU A 8 2.13 -21.73 -33.53
C LEU A 8 0.95 -20.75 -33.59
N PRO A 9 -0.20 -21.13 -33.03
CA PRO A 9 -1.41 -20.38 -33.27
C PRO A 9 -1.22 -19.01 -32.63
N TRP A 10 -1.26 -17.95 -33.45
CA TRP A 10 -1.23 -16.55 -33.02
C TRP A 10 -2.17 -16.26 -31.84
N ALA A 11 -3.20 -17.09 -31.67
CA ALA A 11 -4.08 -17.13 -30.50
C ALA A 11 -3.36 -17.34 -29.16
N ILE A 12 -2.30 -18.17 -29.09
CA ILE A 12 -1.54 -18.38 -27.85
C ILE A 12 -0.72 -17.13 -27.50
N ILE A 13 -0.10 -16.50 -28.51
CA ILE A 13 0.65 -15.25 -28.30
C ILE A 13 -0.31 -14.14 -27.86
N GLY A 14 -1.48 -14.03 -28.50
CA GLY A 14 -2.53 -13.08 -28.10
C GLY A 14 -3.06 -13.32 -26.69
N ALA A 15 -3.31 -14.58 -26.32
CA ALA A 15 -3.75 -14.95 -24.97
C ALA A 15 -2.70 -14.62 -23.91
N PHE A 16 -1.41 -14.83 -24.21
CA PHE A 16 -0.32 -14.50 -23.29
C PHE A 16 -0.19 -12.98 -23.07
N ILE A 17 -0.35 -12.17 -24.13
CA ILE A 17 -0.34 -10.71 -24.03
C ILE A 17 -1.54 -10.21 -23.23
N LEU A 18 -2.74 -10.75 -23.46
CA LEU A 18 -3.94 -10.40 -22.69
C LEU A 18 -3.81 -10.79 -21.21
N PHE A 19 -3.20 -11.94 -20.91
CA PHE A 19 -2.97 -12.38 -19.53
C PHE A 19 -1.96 -11.50 -18.80
N GLN A 20 -0.88 -11.08 -19.47
CA GLN A 20 0.09 -10.13 -18.92
C GLN A 20 -0.54 -8.74 -18.68
N ALA A 21 -1.33 -8.24 -19.63
CA ALA A 21 -2.03 -6.96 -19.51
C ALA A 21 -3.10 -6.98 -18.40
N ALA A 22 -3.77 -8.12 -18.21
CA ALA A 22 -4.67 -8.35 -17.11
C ALA A 22 -3.93 -8.24 -15.76
N GLY A 23 -2.78 -8.91 -15.60
CA GLY A 23 -1.97 -8.83 -14.38
C GLY A 23 -1.66 -7.39 -13.96
N TYR A 24 -1.30 -6.52 -14.91
CA TYR A 24 -1.05 -5.09 -14.66
C TYR A 24 -2.29 -4.29 -14.24
N LEU A 25 -3.50 -4.71 -14.63
CA LEU A 25 -4.75 -4.06 -14.21
C LEU A 25 -5.17 -4.49 -12.80
N PHE A 26 -4.78 -5.68 -12.36
CA PHE A 26 -5.17 -6.25 -11.07
C PHE A 26 -4.33 -5.76 -9.89
N ASP A 27 -3.12 -5.23 -10.12
CA ASP A 27 -2.27 -4.65 -9.05
C ASP A 27 -2.96 -3.51 -8.26
N GLY A 28 -3.95 -2.84 -8.87
CA GLY A 28 -4.75 -1.80 -8.24
C GLY A 28 -5.99 -2.29 -7.47
N LEU A 29 -6.33 -3.58 -7.51
CA LEU A 29 -7.50 -4.12 -6.79
C LEU A 29 -7.18 -4.57 -5.36
N ASN A 30 -5.90 -4.77 -5.08
CA ASN A 30 -5.40 -5.22 -3.79
C ASN A 30 -5.47 -4.14 -2.70
N TYR A 31 -5.55 -2.88 -3.12
CA TYR A 31 -5.59 -1.73 -2.22
C TYR A 31 -6.61 -0.71 -2.70
N SER A 32 -7.32 -0.09 -1.78
CA SER A 32 -8.09 1.13 -2.05
C SER A 32 -7.53 2.27 -1.22
N GLN A 33 -7.23 3.39 -1.89
CA GLN A 33 -6.83 4.61 -1.19
C GLN A 33 -8.04 5.20 -0.48
N ILE A 34 -7.91 5.42 0.83
CA ILE A 34 -8.97 5.95 1.70
C ILE A 34 -8.82 7.46 1.87
N SER A 35 -7.61 7.91 2.16
CA SER A 35 -7.33 9.31 2.43
C SER A 35 -5.87 9.65 2.11
N GLN A 36 -5.54 10.93 2.11
CA GLN A 36 -4.17 11.40 2.01
C GLN A 36 -3.97 12.73 2.76
N GLN A 37 -2.76 12.97 3.24
CA GLN A 37 -2.40 14.22 3.91
C GLN A 37 -0.98 14.64 3.55
N SER A 38 -0.85 15.81 2.92
CA SER A 38 0.46 16.40 2.62
C SER A 38 1.11 16.96 3.87
N SER A 39 2.44 16.91 3.92
CA SER A 39 3.25 17.62 4.91
C SER A 39 3.00 19.13 4.83
N PRO A 40 3.27 19.89 5.90
CA PRO A 40 3.13 21.35 5.90
C PRO A 40 3.89 22.05 4.77
N ASP A 41 5.06 21.54 4.37
CA ASP A 41 5.84 22.05 3.25
C ASP A 41 5.38 21.54 1.87
N GLY A 42 4.41 20.62 1.83
CA GLY A 42 3.86 20.00 0.61
C GLY A 42 4.82 19.08 -0.16
N ARG A 43 6.01 18.77 0.39
CA ARG A 43 7.02 17.95 -0.29
C ARG A 43 6.79 16.44 -0.12
N LYS A 44 5.99 16.05 0.86
CA LYS A 44 5.70 14.65 1.17
C LYS A 44 4.21 14.49 1.39
N THR A 45 3.70 13.31 1.10
CA THR A 45 2.28 12.99 1.31
C THR A 45 2.17 11.62 1.96
N ILE A 46 1.39 11.57 3.04
CA ILE A 46 0.92 10.32 3.63
C ILE A 46 -0.29 9.88 2.82
N PHE A 47 -0.30 8.62 2.42
CA PHE A 47 -1.43 7.98 1.77
C PHE A 47 -1.92 6.85 2.67
N GLU A 48 -3.21 6.85 2.95
CA GLU A 48 -3.89 5.77 3.66
C GLU A 48 -4.50 4.81 2.65
N PHE A 49 -4.22 3.53 2.82
CA PHE A 49 -4.79 2.45 2.05
C PHE A 49 -5.51 1.44 2.93
N ARG A 50 -6.63 0.93 2.44
CA ARG A 50 -7.22 -0.33 2.89
C ARG A 50 -6.64 -1.45 2.04
N SER A 51 -6.04 -2.46 2.67
CA SER A 51 -5.66 -3.70 1.98
C SER A 51 -6.89 -4.59 1.78
N PHE A 52 -6.96 -5.29 0.66
CA PHE A 52 -7.88 -6.40 0.38
C PHE A 52 -7.13 -7.71 0.08
N GLN A 53 -5.83 -7.72 0.33
CA GLN A 53 -4.99 -8.87 0.05
C GLN A 53 -5.17 -9.97 1.09
N ASP A 54 -4.99 -11.20 0.63
CA ASP A 54 -4.87 -12.41 1.44
C ASP A 54 -3.39 -12.75 1.65
N GLY A 55 -2.98 -13.10 2.88
CA GLY A 55 -1.66 -13.74 3.13
C GLY A 55 -0.76 -13.09 4.19
N LYS A 56 0.53 -12.89 3.86
CA LYS A 56 1.62 -12.51 4.80
C LYS A 56 2.15 -11.08 4.62
N GLU A 57 1.47 -10.25 3.85
CA GLU A 57 1.90 -8.87 3.60
C GLU A 57 1.77 -7.98 4.85
N HIS A 58 2.07 -6.69 4.69
CA HIS A 58 2.14 -5.70 5.75
C HIS A 58 0.94 -5.73 6.70
N ALA A 59 -0.30 -5.81 6.19
CA ALA A 59 -1.50 -6.11 6.99
C ALA A 59 -2.68 -6.54 6.08
N PRO A 60 -2.88 -7.85 5.84
CA PRO A 60 -4.02 -8.38 5.07
C PRO A 60 -5.34 -7.85 5.61
N TYR A 61 -6.19 -7.27 4.77
CA TYR A 61 -7.46 -6.62 5.17
C TYR A 61 -7.33 -5.45 6.18
N GLY A 62 -6.10 -5.06 6.51
CA GLY A 62 -5.79 -4.00 7.46
C GLY A 62 -5.70 -2.63 6.80
N THR A 63 -5.24 -1.67 7.60
CA THR A 63 -4.90 -0.33 7.14
C THR A 63 -3.40 -0.23 6.94
N THR A 64 -2.98 0.42 5.86
CA THR A 64 -1.58 0.70 5.54
C THR A 64 -1.39 2.19 5.35
N LEU A 65 -0.40 2.77 6.00
CA LEU A 65 0.04 4.14 5.74
C LEU A 65 1.39 4.11 5.02
N SER A 66 1.43 4.79 3.88
CA SER A 66 2.63 4.92 3.07
C SER A 66 2.99 6.39 2.88
N LEU A 67 4.28 6.69 2.96
CA LEU A 67 4.81 8.02 2.69
C LEU A 67 5.43 8.05 1.29
N SER A 68 5.09 9.06 0.51
CA SER A 68 5.75 9.31 -0.77
C SER A 68 6.09 10.78 -0.98
N PHE A 69 7.11 11.03 -1.79
CA PHE A 69 7.41 12.34 -2.37
C PHE A 69 6.56 12.61 -3.61
N ASN A 70 5.94 11.57 -4.18
CA ASN A 70 4.98 11.71 -5.27
C ASN A 70 3.62 12.14 -4.71
N LYS A 71 2.93 13.02 -5.44
CA LYS A 71 1.59 13.52 -5.06
C LYS A 71 0.47 12.52 -5.33
N SER A 72 0.77 11.38 -5.94
CA SER A 72 -0.18 10.30 -6.18
C SER A 72 0.58 8.98 -6.24
N ILE A 73 0.09 8.00 -5.48
CA ILE A 73 0.48 6.60 -5.59
C ILE A 73 -0.81 5.77 -5.57
N ARG A 74 -0.83 4.65 -6.30
CA ARG A 74 -2.01 3.75 -6.35
C ARG A 74 -1.86 2.52 -5.46
N ASN A 75 -0.62 2.21 -5.08
CA ASN A 75 -0.25 1.09 -4.24
C ASN A 75 0.68 1.61 -3.14
N PRO A 76 0.47 1.24 -1.86
CA PRO A 76 1.34 1.64 -0.76
C PRO A 76 2.83 1.27 -0.96
N ASP A 77 3.12 0.19 -1.68
CA ASP A 77 4.48 -0.29 -1.98
C ASP A 77 5.24 0.63 -2.97
N SER A 78 4.53 1.53 -3.66
CA SER A 78 5.15 2.59 -4.47
C SER A 78 5.70 3.75 -3.63
N GLY A 79 5.45 3.72 -2.32
CA GLY A 79 6.03 4.64 -1.34
C GLY A 79 6.81 3.87 -0.26
N TYR A 80 6.94 4.48 0.92
CA TYR A 80 7.51 3.83 2.08
C TYR A 80 6.40 3.51 3.08
N VAL A 81 6.08 2.22 3.24
CA VAL A 81 5.11 1.74 4.23
C VAL A 81 5.71 1.89 5.63
N PHE A 82 5.17 2.83 6.41
CA PHE A 82 5.66 3.11 7.76
C PHE A 82 4.73 2.64 8.87
N PHE A 83 3.49 2.32 8.53
CA PHE A 83 2.53 1.72 9.43
C PHE A 83 1.66 0.73 8.66
N ALA A 84 1.43 -0.44 9.24
CA ALA A 84 0.40 -1.36 8.79
C ALA A 84 -0.17 -2.15 9.97
N GLY A 85 -1.49 -2.18 10.10
CA GLY A 85 -2.13 -2.80 11.26
C GLY A 85 -3.64 -2.81 11.23
N TYR A 86 -4.21 -3.22 12.36
CA TYR A 86 -5.64 -3.42 12.55
C TYR A 86 -6.13 -2.54 13.68
N CYS A 87 -6.84 -1.47 13.33
CA CYS A 87 -7.41 -0.54 14.30
C CYS A 87 -8.88 -0.88 14.56
N ALA A 88 -9.31 -0.79 15.82
CA ALA A 88 -10.71 -0.97 16.24
C ALA A 88 -11.61 0.15 15.70
N GLN A 89 -11.02 1.33 15.48
CA GLN A 89 -11.68 2.51 14.93
C GLN A 89 -10.97 2.93 13.63
N PRO A 90 -11.59 3.76 12.77
CA PRO A 90 -10.88 4.40 11.67
C PRO A 90 -9.59 5.04 12.17
N ILE A 91 -8.49 4.79 11.46
CA ILE A 91 -7.18 5.34 11.84
C ILE A 91 -7.25 6.87 11.74
N ALA A 92 -6.61 7.56 12.67
CA ALA A 92 -6.35 8.98 12.53
C ALA A 92 -4.85 9.21 12.48
N TYR A 93 -4.39 10.11 11.61
CA TYR A 93 -2.98 10.46 11.51
C TYR A 93 -2.83 11.94 11.22
N SER A 94 -1.74 12.51 11.71
CA SER A 94 -1.44 13.93 11.52
C SER A 94 0.05 14.22 11.48
N TRP A 95 0.40 15.23 10.71
CA TRP A 95 1.71 15.86 10.76
C TRP A 95 1.85 16.73 12.02
N GLN A 96 2.96 16.54 12.74
CA GLN A 96 3.49 17.50 13.71
C GLN A 96 4.74 18.13 13.10
N GLY A 97 4.58 19.27 12.43
CA GLY A 97 5.65 19.85 11.63
C GLY A 97 5.96 19.01 10.38
N ASN A 98 7.19 19.14 9.87
CA ASN A 98 7.69 18.35 8.73
C ASN A 98 8.52 17.14 9.18
N GLU A 99 8.75 17.02 10.49
CA GLU A 99 9.69 16.11 11.13
C GLU A 99 9.01 14.99 11.92
N LYS A 100 7.69 15.04 12.12
CA LYS A 100 6.99 14.03 12.90
C LYS A 100 5.59 13.74 12.37
N ILE A 101 5.21 12.47 12.46
CA ILE A 101 3.88 11.96 12.17
C ILE A 101 3.37 11.25 13.42
N VAL A 102 2.14 11.58 13.81
CA VAL A 102 1.42 10.89 14.87
C VAL A 102 0.35 10.01 14.23
N VAL A 103 0.33 8.75 14.62
CA VAL A 103 -0.66 7.76 14.20
C VAL A 103 -1.45 7.35 15.44
N ASN A 104 -2.75 7.58 15.42
CA ASN A 104 -3.68 7.14 16.46
C ASN A 104 -4.40 5.88 15.97
N CYS A 105 -4.08 4.76 16.60
CA CYS A 105 -4.69 3.48 16.29
C CYS A 105 -4.86 2.68 17.57
N GLN A 106 -6.10 2.52 18.01
CA GLN A 106 -6.46 1.56 19.05
C GLN A 106 -6.46 0.16 18.43
N PRO A 107 -5.63 -0.79 18.88
CA PRO A 107 -5.58 -2.12 18.28
C PRO A 107 -6.93 -2.83 18.37
N SER A 108 -7.30 -3.57 17.32
CA SER A 108 -8.47 -4.46 17.36
C SER A 108 -8.29 -5.54 18.44
N THR A 109 -9.38 -5.93 19.10
CA THR A 109 -9.40 -6.98 20.13
C THR A 109 -8.91 -8.34 19.61
N GLU A 110 -9.16 -8.62 18.32
CA GLU A 110 -8.71 -9.84 17.63
C GLU A 110 -7.24 -9.74 17.18
N ASN A 111 -6.80 -8.55 16.79
CA ASN A 111 -5.47 -8.31 16.20
C ASN A 111 -4.74 -7.20 16.98
N ARG A 112 -4.13 -7.62 18.09
CA ARG A 112 -3.62 -6.72 19.15
C ARG A 112 -2.34 -5.93 18.81
N ILE A 113 -1.71 -6.18 17.67
CA ILE A 113 -0.39 -5.61 17.37
C ILE A 113 -0.33 -5.14 15.90
N PRO A 114 0.11 -3.89 15.62
CA PRO A 114 0.51 -3.48 14.28
C PRO A 114 1.59 -4.41 13.73
N ARG A 115 1.45 -4.84 12.49
CA ARG A 115 2.42 -5.74 11.84
C ARG A 115 3.63 -5.00 11.30
N THR A 116 3.45 -3.73 10.94
CA THR A 116 4.54 -2.84 10.54
C THR A 116 4.42 -1.54 11.32
N GLN A 117 5.50 -1.10 11.94
CA GLN A 117 5.59 0.19 12.61
C GLN A 117 7.04 0.68 12.54
N ALA A 118 7.28 1.70 11.71
CA ALA A 118 8.55 2.41 11.74
C ALA A 118 8.61 3.33 12.97
N ILE A 119 9.82 3.54 13.49
CA ILE A 119 10.09 4.57 14.52
C ILE A 119 10.55 5.88 13.85
N VAL A 120 11.31 5.76 12.76
CA VAL A 120 11.78 6.88 11.94
C VAL A 120 11.77 6.48 10.45
N MET A 121 11.41 7.39 9.56
CA MET A 121 11.54 7.24 8.10
C MET A 121 11.99 8.54 7.44
N TYR A 122 13.03 8.52 6.59
CA TYR A 122 13.57 9.74 5.94
C TYR A 122 13.81 10.92 6.90
N GLY A 123 14.24 10.65 8.14
CA GLY A 123 14.42 11.67 9.18
C GLY A 123 13.14 12.16 9.85
N ILE A 124 11.99 11.55 9.56
CA ILE A 124 10.68 11.85 10.16
C ILE A 124 10.40 10.84 11.26
N ALA A 125 10.16 11.32 12.48
CA ALA A 125 9.73 10.49 13.59
C ALA A 125 8.29 10.01 13.39
N VAL A 126 8.02 8.75 13.72
CA VAL A 126 6.67 8.16 13.69
C VAL A 126 6.32 7.74 15.11
N GLU A 127 5.27 8.36 15.67
CA GLU A 127 4.74 8.04 16.98
C GLU A 127 3.40 7.33 16.83
N LEU A 128 3.29 6.13 17.39
CA LEU A 128 2.01 5.43 17.51
C LEU A 128 1.41 5.68 18.88
N LYS A 129 0.17 6.18 18.90
CA LYS A 129 -0.66 6.29 20.10
C LYS A 129 -1.75 5.24 20.09
N THR A 130 -1.84 4.50 21.19
CA THR A 130 -2.84 3.46 21.45
C THR A 130 -3.70 3.91 22.64
N GLU A 131 -4.48 4.97 22.46
CA GLU A 131 -5.44 5.44 23.47
C GLU A 131 -6.78 4.72 23.31
#